data_AF-A0A3C0Z3U1-F1
#
_entry.id   AF-A0A3C0Z3U1-F1
#
_cell.length_a   1.000
_cell.length_b   1.000
_cell.length_c   1.000
_cell.angle_alpha   90.00
_cell.angle_beta   90.00
_cell.angle_gamma   90.00
#
_symmetry.space_group_name_H-M   'P 1'
#
loop_
_entity.id
_entity.type
_entity.pdbx_description
1 polymer ?
#
loop_
_entity_poly.entity_id
_entity_poly.type
_entity_poly.pdbx_seq_one_letter_code
_entity_poly.pdbx_strand_id
1 'polypeptide(L)'
;MSDRQENERPVESATPKPTRPGTLRGLRANIGVSVALLLVIWVGFTLLPESTGVSFGLFYQGFFSVMVVTGSAFFWLLDLDSVPHPRSAIGVLGSLLLVYLGTVGFMVLVGVAFPQFEGAPAEADEPQDATARGGALFWSANPGCFLCHSIDGAGGLRAPDLTDLVSVAGDRVAGVSAEGYIEAKIRQGMEYEYLVPDYTPMMIPFEGVLDDDQISDLIAFLIGPR
;
A
#
# COMPACT_ATOMS: atom_id res chain seq x y z
N MET A 1 -51.40 53.61 -43.74
CA MET A 1 -51.33 53.69 -42.27
C MET A 1 -51.39 52.28 -41.73
N SER A 2 -50.23 51.69 -41.45
CA SER A 2 -50.12 50.48 -40.63
C SER A 2 -48.71 50.50 -40.06
N ASP A 3 -48.67 50.68 -38.75
CA ASP A 3 -47.49 51.05 -37.97
C ASP A 3 -46.46 49.92 -37.92
N ARG A 4 -45.20 50.33 -38.10
CA ARG A 4 -44.00 49.52 -37.89
C ARG A 4 -43.76 49.49 -36.38
N GLN A 5 -44.25 48.46 -35.68
CA GLN A 5 -43.86 48.22 -34.29
C GLN A 5 -42.43 47.66 -34.24
N GLU A 6 -41.51 48.53 -33.83
CA GLU A 6 -40.17 48.19 -33.37
C GLU A 6 -40.28 47.32 -32.10
N ASN A 7 -39.77 46.09 -32.20
CA ASN A 7 -39.65 45.16 -31.09
C ASN A 7 -38.38 45.51 -30.29
N GLU A 8 -38.52 46.45 -29.36
CA GLU A 8 -37.48 46.77 -28.37
C GLU A 8 -37.32 45.58 -27.41
N ARG A 9 -36.24 44.81 -27.58
CA ARG A 9 -35.81 43.84 -26.56
C ARG A 9 -35.36 44.60 -25.32
N PRO A 10 -35.87 44.28 -24.11
CA PRO A 10 -35.41 44.93 -22.89
C PRO A 10 -33.92 44.64 -22.69
N VAL A 11 -33.12 45.70 -22.51
CA VAL A 11 -31.75 45.59 -22.04
C VAL A 11 -31.81 45.04 -20.62
N GLU A 12 -31.48 43.76 -20.47
CA GLU A 12 -31.30 43.10 -19.20
C GLU A 12 -30.22 43.85 -18.42
N SER A 13 -30.67 44.66 -17.46
CA SER A 13 -29.80 45.42 -16.56
C SER A 13 -28.89 44.44 -15.83
N ALA A 14 -27.60 44.48 -16.16
CA ALA A 14 -26.59 43.66 -15.53
C ALA A 14 -26.62 43.88 -14.01
N THR A 15 -27.10 42.89 -13.28
CA THR A 15 -26.96 42.85 -11.83
C THR A 15 -25.46 42.78 -11.51
N PRO A 16 -24.93 43.64 -10.62
CA PRO A 16 -23.54 43.53 -10.21
C PRO A 16 -23.33 42.17 -9.55
N LYS A 17 -22.41 41.38 -10.13
CA LYS A 17 -22.02 40.07 -9.61
C LYS A 17 -21.64 40.24 -8.14
N PRO A 18 -22.21 39.47 -7.19
CA PRO A 18 -21.89 39.60 -5.79
C PRO A 18 -20.38 39.36 -5.61
N THR A 19 -19.67 40.40 -5.17
CA THR A 19 -18.28 40.27 -4.72
C THR A 19 -18.30 39.41 -3.46
N ARG A 20 -17.93 38.14 -3.61
CA ARG A 20 -17.83 37.22 -2.47
C ARG A 20 -16.80 37.77 -1.49
N PRO A 21 -17.16 37.99 -0.22
CA PRO A 21 -16.20 38.43 0.76
C PRO A 21 -15.29 37.26 1.18
N GLY A 22 -14.03 37.32 0.76
CA GLY A 22 -12.89 36.93 1.61
C GLY A 22 -12.19 35.62 1.30
N THR A 23 -11.50 35.53 0.16
CA THR A 23 -10.38 34.58 -0.07
C THR A 23 -9.37 34.55 1.08
N LEU A 24 -9.18 35.69 1.78
CA LEU A 24 -8.35 35.79 2.99
C LEU A 24 -8.91 35.03 4.21
N ARG A 25 -10.23 34.84 4.32
CA ARG A 25 -10.86 34.14 5.45
C ARG A 25 -10.81 32.62 5.28
N GLY A 26 -10.99 32.14 4.04
CA GLY A 26 -10.78 30.73 3.66
C GLY A 26 -9.32 30.30 3.84
N LEU A 27 -8.38 31.12 3.35
CA LEU A 27 -6.94 30.89 3.53
C LEU A 27 -6.52 30.77 5.00
N ARG A 28 -6.98 31.69 5.86
CA ARG A 28 -6.65 31.66 7.30
C ARG A 28 -7.24 30.45 8.02
N ALA A 29 -8.44 30.01 7.63
CA ALA A 29 -9.06 28.82 8.20
C ALA A 29 -8.29 27.55 7.80
N ASN A 30 -7.89 27.43 6.53
CA ASN A 30 -7.13 26.29 6.04
C ASN A 30 -5.77 26.17 6.74
N ILE A 31 -5.01 27.27 6.84
CA ILE A 31 -3.72 27.30 7.54
C ILE A 31 -3.89 26.92 9.02
N GLY A 32 -4.94 27.42 9.68
CA GLY A 32 -5.23 27.09 11.08
C GLY A 32 -5.46 25.60 11.31
N VAL A 33 -6.21 24.95 10.41
CA VAL A 33 -6.45 23.49 10.46
C VAL A 33 -5.16 22.72 10.19
N SER A 34 -4.37 23.11 9.19
CA SER A 34 -3.08 22.45 8.89
C SER A 34 -2.12 22.51 10.08
N VAL A 35 -2.00 23.69 10.71
CA VAL A 35 -1.15 23.88 11.89
C VAL A 35 -1.66 23.03 13.06
N ALA A 36 -2.97 22.98 13.29
CA ALA A 36 -3.54 22.13 14.35
C ALA A 36 -3.25 20.64 14.11
N LEU A 37 -3.39 20.16 12.87
CA LEU A 37 -3.11 18.77 12.51
C LEU A 37 -1.62 18.44 12.65
N LEU A 38 -0.72 19.34 12.24
CA LEU A 38 0.73 19.16 12.43
C LEU A 38 1.10 19.14 13.91
N LEU A 39 0.46 19.97 14.75
CA LEU A 39 0.66 19.93 16.20
C LEU A 39 0.19 18.60 16.79
N VAL A 40 -0.93 18.04 16.32
CA VAL A 40 -1.35 16.69 16.75
C VAL A 40 -0.33 15.63 16.31
N ILE A 41 0.21 15.73 15.09
CA ILE A 41 1.19 14.76 14.57
C ILE A 41 2.51 14.78 15.38
N TRP A 42 3.01 15.98 15.71
CA TRP A 42 4.32 16.13 16.36
C TRP A 42 4.26 16.17 17.90
N VAL A 43 3.12 16.58 18.47
CA VAL A 43 2.93 16.73 19.92
C VAL A 43 1.87 15.78 20.47
N GLY A 44 0.74 15.62 19.77
CA GLY A 44 -0.34 14.72 20.22
C GLY A 44 0.12 13.26 20.30
N PHE A 45 0.81 12.77 19.27
CA PHE A 45 1.28 11.38 19.25
C PHE A 45 2.42 11.10 20.24
N THR A 46 3.21 12.09 20.65
CA THR A 46 4.24 11.91 21.67
C THR A 46 3.66 11.83 23.09
N LEU A 47 2.40 12.24 23.27
CA LEU A 47 1.68 12.19 24.53
C LEU A 47 0.81 10.93 24.67
N LEU A 48 0.78 10.04 23.66
CA LEU A 48 0.05 8.78 23.77
C LEU A 48 0.74 7.84 24.77
N PRO A 49 0.00 7.24 25.70
CA PRO A 49 0.57 6.29 26.64
C PRO A 49 1.04 5.04 25.90
N GLU A 50 2.20 4.51 26.33
CA GLU A 50 2.83 3.32 25.76
C GLU A 50 1.91 2.09 25.78
N SER A 51 0.91 2.07 26.66
CA SER A 51 -0.11 1.03 26.76
C SER A 51 -1.04 0.93 25.55
N THR A 52 -1.03 1.91 24.64
CA THR A 52 -1.84 1.87 23.41
C THR A 52 -1.23 0.95 22.33
N GLY A 53 0.05 0.57 22.47
CA GLY A 53 0.75 -0.26 21.47
C GLY A 53 1.02 0.46 20.14
N VAL A 54 0.73 1.76 20.06
CA VAL A 54 0.89 2.56 18.85
C VAL A 54 2.21 3.34 18.94
N SER A 55 3.25 2.90 18.21
CA SER A 55 4.50 3.65 18.06
C SER A 55 4.58 4.30 16.68
N PHE A 56 4.47 5.63 16.63
CA PHE A 56 4.69 6.38 15.40
C PHE A 56 6.15 6.81 15.34
N GLY A 57 6.96 6.08 14.57
CA GLY A 57 8.32 6.50 14.27
C GLY A 57 8.37 7.81 13.47
N LEU A 58 9.57 8.42 13.41
CA LEU A 58 9.83 9.65 12.65
C LEU A 58 9.37 9.57 11.19
N PHE A 59 9.42 8.37 10.60
CA PHE A 59 8.93 8.11 9.25
C PHE A 59 7.44 8.45 9.09
N TYR A 60 6.57 7.92 9.96
CA TYR A 60 5.13 8.17 9.89
C TYR A 60 4.79 9.63 10.18
N GLN A 61 5.50 10.27 11.12
CA GLN A 61 5.35 11.69 11.39
C GLN A 61 5.68 12.54 10.16
N GLY A 62 6.77 12.22 9.46
CA GLY A 62 7.14 12.86 8.20
C GLY A 62 6.10 12.63 7.11
N PHE A 63 5.68 11.39 6.90
CA PHE A 63 4.67 11.00 5.90
C PHE A 63 3.35 11.76 6.10
N PHE A 64 2.78 11.73 7.30
CA PHE A 64 1.51 12.43 7.57
C PHE A 64 1.66 13.95 7.49
N SER A 65 2.82 14.50 7.86
CA SER A 65 3.08 15.93 7.70
C SER A 65 3.07 16.35 6.22
N VAL A 66 3.69 15.55 5.33
CA VAL A 66 3.67 15.80 3.88
C VAL A 66 2.24 15.72 3.34
N MET A 67 1.43 14.76 3.80
CA MET A 67 0.02 14.68 3.39
C MET A 67 -0.79 15.90 3.81
N VAL A 68 -0.63 16.35 5.06
CA VAL A 68 -1.32 17.55 5.57
C VAL A 68 -0.92 18.78 4.76
N VAL A 69 0.38 18.99 4.51
CA VAL A 69 0.87 20.14 3.74
C VAL A 69 0.40 20.10 2.30
N THR A 70 0.51 18.95 1.63
CA THR A 70 0.10 18.78 0.23
C THR A 70 -1.40 18.95 0.06
N GLY A 71 -2.21 18.36 0.95
CA GLY A 71 -3.65 18.53 0.95
C GLY A 71 -4.06 19.99 1.19
N SER A 72 -3.40 20.68 2.11
CA SER A 72 -3.68 22.10 2.38
C SER A 72 -3.32 23.00 1.20
N ALA A 73 -2.20 22.72 0.54
CA ALA A 73 -1.80 23.39 -0.68
C ALA A 73 -2.80 23.16 -1.82
N PHE A 74 -3.34 21.95 -1.94
CA PHE A 74 -4.37 21.62 -2.93
C PHE A 74 -5.67 22.39 -2.68
N PHE A 75 -6.20 22.40 -1.46
CA PHE A 75 -7.41 23.16 -1.16
C PHE A 75 -7.22 24.67 -1.27
N TRP A 76 -6.03 25.17 -0.94
CA TRP A 76 -5.67 26.55 -1.22
C TRP A 76 -5.65 26.86 -2.72
N LEU A 77 -5.09 25.95 -3.53
CA LEU A 77 -5.07 26.07 -4.99
C LEU A 77 -6.49 26.11 -5.58
N LEU A 78 -7.43 25.34 -5.01
CA LEU A 78 -8.85 25.36 -5.42
C LEU A 78 -9.59 26.65 -5.04
N ASP A 79 -9.14 27.35 -3.99
CA ASP A 79 -9.69 28.63 -3.55
C ASP A 79 -9.12 29.83 -4.35
N LEU A 80 -8.15 29.59 -5.24
CA LEU A 80 -7.67 30.63 -6.15
C LEU A 80 -8.76 30.96 -7.18
N ASP A 81 -9.20 32.22 -7.17
CA ASP A 81 -10.26 32.77 -8.04
C ASP A 81 -10.03 32.54 -9.55
N SER A 82 -8.79 32.25 -9.95
CA SER A 82 -8.40 32.04 -11.34
C SER A 82 -7.16 31.17 -11.42
N VAL A 83 -7.34 29.85 -11.53
CA VAL A 83 -6.24 28.98 -11.93
C VAL A 83 -5.88 29.33 -13.39
N PRO A 84 -4.65 29.79 -13.68
CA PRO A 84 -4.28 30.15 -15.05
C PRO A 84 -4.29 28.90 -15.92
N HIS A 85 -5.30 28.74 -16.77
CA HIS A 85 -5.30 27.65 -17.74
C HIS A 85 -4.32 27.98 -18.88
N PRO A 86 -3.40 27.06 -19.23
CA PRO A 86 -2.56 27.24 -20.39
C PRO A 86 -3.43 27.34 -21.64
N ARG A 87 -3.32 28.47 -22.36
CA ARG A 87 -4.09 28.73 -23.58
C ARG A 87 -3.49 28.08 -24.83
N SER A 88 -2.31 27.47 -24.71
CA SER A 88 -1.58 26.82 -25.80
C SER A 88 -1.51 25.31 -25.59
N ALA A 89 -1.52 24.56 -26.69
CA ALA A 89 -1.36 23.10 -26.66
C ALA A 89 -0.06 22.67 -25.97
N ILE A 90 1.04 23.43 -26.18
CA ILE A 90 2.33 23.20 -25.52
C ILE A 90 2.22 23.38 -24.00
N GLY A 91 1.48 24.40 -23.54
CA GLY A 91 1.27 24.61 -22.11
C GLY A 91 0.44 23.50 -21.47
N VAL A 92 -0.57 22.99 -22.18
CA VAL A 92 -1.37 21.83 -21.73
C VAL A 92 -0.49 20.58 -21.62
N LEU A 93 0.27 20.26 -22.67
CA LEU A 93 1.17 19.10 -22.67
C LEU A 93 2.26 19.21 -21.59
N GLY A 94 2.82 20.40 -21.39
CA GLY A 94 3.78 20.67 -20.32
C GLY A 94 3.17 20.46 -18.93
N SER A 95 1.93 20.92 -18.71
CA SER A 95 1.25 20.71 -17.43
C SER A 95 0.94 19.23 -17.15
N LEU A 96 0.53 18.47 -18.18
CA LEU A 96 0.30 17.03 -18.07
C LEU A 96 1.59 16.28 -17.76
N LEU A 97 2.68 16.62 -18.45
CA LEU A 97 3.99 16.03 -18.21
C LEU A 97 4.49 16.33 -16.80
N LEU A 98 4.32 17.57 -16.31
CA LEU A 98 4.71 17.95 -14.95
C LEU A 98 3.94 17.14 -13.90
N VAL A 99 2.63 17.00 -14.05
CA VAL A 99 1.81 16.19 -13.13
C VAL A 99 2.23 14.73 -13.20
N TYR A 100 2.46 14.18 -14.39
CA TYR A 100 2.93 12.81 -14.57
C TYR A 100 4.28 12.56 -13.90
N LEU A 101 5.27 13.42 -14.16
CA LEU A 101 6.59 13.32 -13.53
C LEU A 101 6.52 13.52 -12.01
N GLY A 102 5.65 14.41 -11.54
CA GLY A 102 5.43 14.64 -10.13
C GLY A 102 4.84 13.41 -9.43
N THR A 103 3.77 12.82 -9.97
CA THR A 103 3.08 11.69 -9.32
C THR A 103 3.80 10.38 -9.53
N VAL A 104 4.13 10.02 -10.77
CA VAL A 104 4.81 8.77 -11.10
C VAL A 104 6.26 8.82 -10.63
N GLY A 105 6.96 9.94 -10.84
CA GLY A 105 8.32 10.10 -10.36
C GLY A 105 8.41 10.06 -8.83
N PHE A 106 7.45 10.64 -8.12
CA PHE A 106 7.37 10.49 -6.66
C PHE A 106 7.10 9.04 -6.25
N MET A 107 6.15 8.35 -6.89
CA MET A 107 5.90 6.93 -6.62
C MET A 107 7.14 6.05 -6.86
N VAL A 108 7.86 6.28 -7.96
CA VAL A 108 9.12 5.57 -8.25
C VAL A 108 10.19 5.93 -7.23
N LEU A 109 10.34 7.21 -6.87
CA LEU A 109 11.30 7.64 -5.86
C LEU A 109 11.01 7.01 -4.50
N VAL A 110 9.74 6.98 -4.08
CA VAL A 110 9.33 6.32 -2.84
C VAL A 110 9.58 4.81 -2.92
N GLY A 111 9.25 4.15 -4.04
CA GLY A 111 9.51 2.73 -4.23
C GLY A 111 11.00 2.37 -4.23
N VAL A 112 11.87 3.27 -4.69
CA VAL A 112 13.33 3.10 -4.69
C VAL A 112 13.96 3.48 -3.34
N ALA A 113 13.44 4.51 -2.66
CA ALA A 113 13.98 5.00 -1.39
C ALA A 113 13.47 4.22 -0.17
N PHE A 114 12.26 3.66 -0.28
CA PHE A 114 11.65 2.77 0.70
C PHE A 114 11.23 1.47 0.01
N PRO A 115 12.22 0.71 -0.45
CA PRO A 115 11.96 -0.58 -1.05
C PRO A 115 11.25 -1.45 0.00
N GLN A 116 10.00 -1.79 -0.31
CA GLN A 116 9.08 -2.47 0.61
C GLN A 116 9.35 -3.98 0.63
N PHE A 117 10.36 -4.43 -0.12
CA PHE A 117 10.69 -5.81 -0.43
C PHE A 117 12.21 -6.01 -0.57
N GLU A 118 13.03 -5.44 0.32
CA GLU A 118 14.36 -5.99 0.57
C GLU A 118 14.16 -7.37 1.19
N GLY A 119 14.24 -8.40 0.34
CA GLY A 119 15.01 -9.55 0.77
C GLY A 119 16.37 -9.02 1.21
N ALA A 120 16.77 -9.31 2.44
CA ALA A 120 18.09 -8.99 2.93
C ALA A 120 19.14 -9.35 1.85
N PRO A 121 20.19 -8.54 1.65
CA PRO A 121 21.24 -8.90 0.71
C PRO A 121 21.70 -10.32 1.04
N ALA A 122 21.56 -11.22 0.06
CA ALA A 122 22.07 -12.57 0.12
C ALA A 122 23.59 -12.51 0.04
N GLU A 123 24.21 -12.08 1.13
CA GLU A 123 25.60 -12.34 1.47
C GLU A 123 25.65 -12.78 2.94
N ALA A 124 25.04 -13.94 3.19
CA ALA A 124 25.42 -14.79 4.29
C ALA A 124 25.74 -16.14 3.67
N ASP A 125 26.88 -16.73 4.04
CA ASP A 125 27.31 -18.08 3.66
C ASP A 125 26.10 -18.97 3.38
N GLU A 126 25.96 -19.43 2.13
CA GLU A 126 24.93 -20.39 1.72
C GLU A 126 24.86 -21.47 2.79
N PRO A 127 23.74 -21.57 3.54
CA PRO A 127 23.60 -22.60 4.53
C PRO A 127 23.77 -23.95 3.84
N GLN A 128 24.80 -24.70 4.23
CA GLN A 128 25.04 -26.01 3.61
C GLN A 128 23.87 -26.98 3.88
N ASP A 129 23.08 -26.70 4.92
CA ASP A 129 21.90 -27.47 5.31
C ASP A 129 20.61 -26.96 4.62
N ALA A 130 19.84 -27.91 4.06
CA ALA A 130 18.58 -27.66 3.37
C ALA A 130 17.55 -26.97 4.27
N THR A 131 17.49 -27.36 5.54
CA THR A 131 16.60 -26.76 6.55
C THR A 131 16.87 -25.26 6.70
N ALA A 132 18.16 -24.86 6.71
CA ALA A 132 18.54 -23.47 6.89
C ALA A 132 18.27 -22.63 5.62
N ARG A 133 18.49 -23.19 4.42
CA ARG A 133 18.09 -22.53 3.15
C ARG A 133 16.57 -22.37 3.04
N GLY A 134 15.82 -23.42 3.38
CA GLY A 134 14.36 -23.38 3.41
C GLY A 134 13.83 -22.36 4.42
N GLY A 135 14.46 -22.27 5.60
CA GLY A 135 14.14 -21.23 6.59
C GLY A 135 14.39 -19.84 6.05
N ALA A 136 15.54 -19.60 5.41
CA ALA A 136 15.84 -18.32 4.78
C ALA A 136 14.82 -17.95 3.70
N LEU A 137 14.38 -18.91 2.88
CA LEU A 137 13.31 -18.71 1.88
C LEU A 137 11.95 -18.43 2.52
N PHE A 138 11.58 -19.13 3.60
CA PHE A 138 10.29 -18.92 4.27
C PHE A 138 10.18 -17.50 4.85
N TRP A 139 11.26 -17.01 5.46
CA TRP A 139 11.35 -15.68 6.09
C TRP A 139 11.75 -14.57 5.13
N SER A 140 12.03 -14.87 3.85
CA SER A 140 12.36 -13.85 2.86
C SER A 140 11.10 -13.10 2.39
N ALA A 141 11.29 -11.88 1.90
CA ALA A 141 10.22 -11.08 1.30
C ALA A 141 9.68 -11.67 -0.02
N ASN A 142 10.42 -12.56 -0.66
CA ASN A 142 10.06 -13.25 -1.89
C ASN A 142 10.53 -14.71 -1.81
N PRO A 143 9.63 -15.68 -1.60
CA PRO A 143 8.19 -15.62 -1.88
C PRO A 143 7.30 -14.95 -0.83
N GLY A 144 7.80 -14.63 0.37
CA GLY A 144 6.98 -13.95 1.39
C GLY A 144 6.05 -14.87 2.18
N CYS A 145 6.40 -16.14 2.37
CA CYS A 145 5.57 -17.12 3.09
C CYS A 145 5.16 -16.61 4.49
N PHE A 146 6.11 -16.03 5.22
CA PHE A 146 5.92 -15.49 6.56
C PHE A 146 4.92 -14.32 6.65
N LEU A 147 4.59 -13.66 5.52
CA LEU A 147 3.63 -12.55 5.52
C LEU A 147 2.19 -13.04 5.76
N CYS A 148 1.93 -14.33 5.52
CA CYS A 148 0.62 -14.95 5.66
C CYS A 148 0.60 -16.05 6.71
N HIS A 149 1.66 -16.86 6.76
CA HIS A 149 1.81 -17.97 7.69
C HIS A 149 2.63 -17.58 8.92
N SER A 150 2.34 -18.23 10.04
CA SER A 150 3.14 -18.15 11.26
C SER A 150 3.81 -19.49 11.58
N ILE A 151 4.92 -19.40 12.31
CA ILE A 151 5.63 -20.53 12.95
C ILE A 151 6.08 -20.03 14.32
N ASP A 152 5.81 -20.80 15.38
CA ASP A 152 6.14 -20.50 16.78
C ASP A 152 5.68 -19.10 17.22
N GLY A 153 4.53 -18.66 16.72
CA GLY A 153 3.95 -17.35 17.01
C GLY A 153 4.58 -16.17 16.25
N ALA A 154 5.54 -16.41 15.36
CA ALA A 154 6.13 -15.39 14.49
C ALA A 154 5.57 -15.47 13.07
N GLY A 155 5.24 -14.33 12.45
CA GLY A 155 4.74 -14.25 11.08
C GLY A 155 3.29 -13.75 10.98
N GLY A 156 2.63 -14.11 9.88
CA GLY A 156 1.26 -13.70 9.57
C GLY A 156 0.19 -14.58 10.22
N LEU A 157 -1.02 -14.02 10.34
CA LEU A 157 -2.21 -14.70 10.87
C LEU A 157 -3.32 -14.85 9.82
N ARG A 158 -3.01 -14.58 8.54
CA ARG A 158 -4.00 -14.65 7.45
C ARG A 158 -4.20 -16.08 6.93
N ALA A 159 -3.19 -16.93 7.12
CA ALA A 159 -3.16 -18.33 6.71
C ALA A 159 -2.88 -19.22 7.93
N PRO A 160 -3.02 -20.55 7.82
CA PRO A 160 -2.80 -21.47 8.94
C PRO A 160 -1.42 -21.31 9.57
N ASP A 161 -1.36 -21.43 10.89
CA ASP A 161 -0.12 -21.63 11.63
C ASP A 161 0.52 -22.96 11.19
N LEU A 162 1.81 -22.93 10.88
CA LEU A 162 2.59 -24.07 10.39
C LEU A 162 3.44 -24.72 11.49
N THR A 163 3.35 -24.25 12.73
CA THR A 163 4.07 -24.81 13.89
C THR A 163 3.84 -26.31 14.02
N ASP A 164 2.61 -26.78 13.91
CA ASP A 164 2.27 -28.20 14.06
C ASP A 164 2.07 -28.90 12.71
N LEU A 165 2.57 -28.34 11.61
CA LEU A 165 2.31 -28.81 10.25
C LEU A 165 2.60 -30.31 10.07
N VAL A 166 3.72 -30.80 10.59
CA VAL A 166 4.12 -32.22 10.48
C VAL A 166 3.08 -33.15 11.09
N SER A 167 2.48 -32.75 12.21
CA SER A 167 1.50 -33.57 12.92
C SER A 167 0.15 -33.66 12.20
N VAL A 168 -0.16 -32.70 11.33
CA VAL A 168 -1.47 -32.61 10.68
C VAL A 168 -1.44 -32.87 9.17
N ALA A 169 -0.29 -32.70 8.50
CA ALA A 169 -0.18 -32.74 7.05
C ALA A 169 -0.54 -34.11 6.46
N GLY A 170 -0.03 -35.19 7.05
CA GLY A 170 -0.29 -36.56 6.59
C GLY A 170 -1.75 -37.01 6.74
N ASP A 171 -2.51 -36.35 7.62
CA ASP A 171 -3.91 -36.69 7.89
C ASP A 171 -4.88 -35.87 7.02
N ARG A 172 -4.39 -34.90 6.23
CA ARG A 172 -5.25 -34.03 5.40
C ARG A 172 -5.87 -34.76 4.21
N VAL A 173 -5.07 -35.61 3.55
CA VAL A 173 -5.46 -36.27 2.31
C VAL A 173 -5.13 -37.76 2.40
N ALA A 174 -6.16 -38.60 2.32
CA ALA A 174 -6.01 -40.04 2.45
C ALA A 174 -5.08 -40.60 1.37
N GLY A 175 -4.03 -41.31 1.78
CA GLY A 175 -3.06 -41.94 0.88
C GLY A 175 -1.94 -41.03 0.37
N VAL A 176 -1.86 -39.78 0.85
CA VAL A 176 -0.78 -38.84 0.54
C VAL A 176 0.11 -38.67 1.78
N SER A 177 1.44 -38.68 1.61
CA SER A 177 2.36 -38.44 2.72
C SER A 177 2.32 -36.97 3.17
N ALA A 178 2.83 -36.68 4.36
CA ALA A 178 2.96 -35.31 4.84
C ALA A 178 3.78 -34.46 3.85
N GLU A 179 4.91 -34.98 3.38
CA GLU A 179 5.79 -34.32 2.42
C GLU A 179 5.08 -34.11 1.08
N GLY A 180 4.38 -35.13 0.57
CA GLY A 180 3.66 -35.03 -0.70
C GLY A 180 2.50 -34.03 -0.64
N TYR A 181 1.82 -33.93 0.51
CA TYR A 181 0.81 -32.92 0.74
C TYR A 181 1.41 -31.51 0.74
N ILE A 182 2.51 -31.31 1.48
CA ILE A 182 3.19 -30.01 1.59
C ILE A 182 3.71 -29.58 0.22
N GLU A 183 4.39 -30.47 -0.51
CA GLU A 183 4.89 -30.20 -1.86
C GLU A 183 3.75 -29.78 -2.80
N ALA A 184 2.69 -30.59 -2.88
CA ALA A 184 1.57 -30.29 -3.74
C ALA A 184 0.90 -28.96 -3.36
N LYS A 185 0.80 -28.67 -2.07
CA LYS A 185 0.21 -27.41 -1.59
C LYS A 185 1.08 -26.19 -1.89
N ILE A 186 2.41 -26.31 -1.83
CA ILE A 186 3.32 -25.23 -2.25
C ILE A 186 3.22 -25.00 -3.75
N ARG A 187 3.30 -26.07 -4.56
CA ARG A 187 3.26 -25.96 -6.03
C ARG A 187 1.94 -25.39 -6.54
N GLN A 188 0.82 -25.93 -6.06
CA GLN A 188 -0.51 -25.66 -6.62
C GLN A 188 -1.31 -24.63 -5.80
N GLY A 189 -0.92 -24.34 -4.56
CA GLY A 189 -1.58 -23.34 -3.72
C GLY A 189 -3.09 -23.57 -3.58
N MET A 190 -3.88 -22.57 -3.98
CA MET A 190 -5.34 -22.58 -4.00
C MET A 190 -5.95 -23.48 -5.08
N GLU A 191 -5.17 -23.96 -6.05
CA GLU A 191 -5.62 -24.89 -7.10
C GLU A 191 -5.55 -26.35 -6.66
N TYR A 192 -4.81 -26.65 -5.58
CA TYR A 192 -4.74 -28.01 -5.03
C TYR A 192 -6.12 -28.49 -4.55
N GLU A 193 -6.43 -29.76 -4.80
CA GLU A 193 -7.74 -30.38 -4.51
C GLU A 193 -8.17 -30.19 -3.04
N TYR A 194 -7.23 -30.30 -2.10
CA TYR A 194 -7.52 -30.09 -0.69
C TYR A 194 -7.38 -28.62 -0.28
N LEU A 195 -8.49 -28.05 0.18
CA LEU A 195 -8.57 -26.73 0.80
C LEU A 195 -8.68 -26.87 2.32
N VAL A 196 -7.83 -26.16 3.06
CA VAL A 196 -7.83 -26.19 4.52
C VAL A 196 -9.14 -25.54 5.02
N PRO A 197 -9.94 -26.22 5.85
CA PRO A 197 -11.17 -25.65 6.42
C PRO A 197 -10.89 -24.35 7.17
N ASP A 198 -11.89 -23.47 7.23
CA ASP A 198 -11.85 -22.19 7.96
C ASP A 198 -10.89 -21.12 7.42
N TYR A 199 -10.22 -21.38 6.28
CA TYR A 199 -9.39 -20.40 5.58
C TYR A 199 -9.92 -20.10 4.17
N THR A 200 -9.90 -18.83 3.78
CA THR A 200 -10.16 -18.43 2.40
C THR A 200 -9.03 -18.94 1.50
N PRO A 201 -9.32 -19.63 0.39
CA PRO A 201 -8.30 -20.04 -0.57
C PRO A 201 -7.62 -18.84 -1.22
N MET A 202 -6.44 -18.48 -0.71
CA MET A 202 -5.65 -17.32 -1.16
C MET A 202 -4.16 -17.59 -1.34
N MET A 203 -3.69 -18.79 -0.98
CA MET A 203 -2.30 -19.18 -1.20
C MET A 203 -2.06 -19.32 -2.70
N ILE A 204 -1.16 -18.50 -3.24
CA ILE A 204 -0.81 -18.55 -4.66
C ILE A 204 -0.05 -19.84 -5.00
N PRO A 205 -0.15 -20.36 -6.22
CA PRO A 205 0.70 -21.45 -6.70
C PRO A 205 2.14 -20.96 -6.87
N PHE A 206 3.12 -21.79 -6.48
CA PHE A 206 4.55 -21.51 -6.66
C PHE A 206 5.21 -22.39 -7.74
N GLU A 207 4.43 -23.22 -8.43
CA GLU A 207 4.93 -23.97 -9.59
C GLU A 207 5.46 -22.99 -10.67
N GLY A 208 6.71 -23.19 -11.07
CA GLY A 208 7.40 -22.31 -12.01
C GLY A 208 7.85 -20.95 -11.45
N VAL A 209 7.51 -20.64 -10.20
CA VAL A 209 8.03 -19.47 -9.46
C VAL A 209 9.24 -19.88 -8.63
N LEU A 210 9.12 -21.00 -7.92
CA LEU A 210 10.22 -21.64 -7.21
C LEU A 210 10.71 -22.84 -8.02
N ASP A 211 12.02 -23.04 -8.01
CA ASP A 211 12.61 -24.27 -8.56
C ASP A 211 12.46 -25.46 -7.60
N ASP A 212 12.77 -26.66 -8.10
CA ASP A 212 12.59 -27.89 -7.34
C ASP A 212 13.49 -27.97 -6.10
N ASP A 213 14.69 -27.37 -6.15
CA ASP A 213 15.61 -27.35 -5.01
C ASP A 213 15.09 -26.42 -3.91
N GLN A 214 14.57 -25.25 -4.28
CA GLN A 214 13.93 -24.30 -3.35
C GLN A 214 12.70 -24.90 -2.68
N ILE A 215 11.87 -25.63 -3.43
CA ILE A 215 10.71 -26.34 -2.88
C ILE A 215 11.16 -27.43 -1.92
N SER A 216 12.17 -28.22 -2.29
CA SER A 216 12.74 -29.26 -1.43
C SER A 216 13.31 -28.69 -0.13
N ASP A 217 14.06 -27.58 -0.21
CA ASP A 217 14.61 -26.89 0.95
C ASP A 217 13.50 -26.35 1.87
N LEU A 218 12.45 -25.74 1.31
CA LEU A 218 11.27 -25.31 2.06
C LEU A 218 10.59 -26.47 2.77
N ILE A 219 10.41 -27.61 2.09
CA ILE A 219 9.83 -28.81 2.70
C ILE A 219 10.74 -29.29 3.85
N ALA A 220 12.05 -29.36 3.65
CA ALA A 220 13.01 -29.74 4.68
C ALA A 220 12.93 -28.85 5.92
N PHE A 221 12.79 -27.53 5.74
CA PHE A 221 12.55 -26.59 6.83
C PHE A 221 11.21 -26.82 7.54
N LEU A 222 10.14 -27.06 6.77
CA LEU A 222 8.78 -27.23 7.29
C LEU A 222 8.56 -28.58 7.99
N ILE A 223 9.34 -29.60 7.67
CA ILE A 223 9.28 -30.92 8.33
C ILE A 223 10.41 -31.17 9.32
N GLY A 224 11.43 -30.31 9.31
CA GLY A 224 12.60 -30.41 10.14
C GLY A 224 12.27 -30.31 11.65
N PRO A 225 13.15 -30.85 12.50
CA PRO A 225 13.00 -30.73 13.95
C PRO A 225 13.04 -29.25 14.37
N ARG A 226 12.12 -28.87 15.27
CA ARG A 226 12.03 -27.54 15.88
C ARG A 226 12.22 -27.64 17.38
#